data_AF-A0A9X3K0Q3-F1
#
_entry.id   AF-A0A9X3K0Q3-F1
#
_cell.length_a   1.000
_cell.length_b   1.000
_cell.length_c   1.000
_cell.angle_alpha   90.00
_cell.angle_beta   90.00
_cell.angle_gamma   90.00
#
_symmetry.space_group_name_H-M   'P 1'
#
loop_
_entity.id
_entity.type
_entity.pdbx_description
1 polymer ?
#
loop_
_entity_poly.entity_id
_entity_poly.type
_entity_poly.pdbx_seq_one_letter_code
_entity_poly.pdbx_strand_id
1 'polypeptide(L)'
;DDGPLVGFSVCWAHHTDIGGLAAGTLSPLATEVFHEGLLLPPVRLCRAEVVDDGLMRVILNNSRFPDTLHGDMRALMASCRLGQARLSEIVKDFGSEVYATVCA
;
A
#
# COMPACT_ATOMS: atom_id res chain seq x y z
N ASP A 1 -11.72 2.43 -16.67
CA ASP A 1 -12.20 1.30 -17.47
C ASP A 1 -13.47 0.75 -16.85
N ASP A 2 -14.50 0.55 -17.65
CA ASP A 2 -15.81 0.01 -17.22
C ASP A 2 -15.87 -1.52 -17.28
N GLY A 3 -14.71 -2.19 -17.31
CA GLY A 3 -14.60 -3.65 -17.31
C GLY A 3 -14.89 -4.24 -15.92
N PRO A 4 -15.31 -5.52 -15.85
CA PRO A 4 -15.52 -6.21 -14.58
C PRO A 4 -14.23 -6.28 -13.75
N LEU A 5 -14.35 -6.20 -12.42
CA LEU A 5 -13.22 -6.43 -11.51
C LEU A 5 -12.83 -7.91 -11.54
N VAL A 6 -11.59 -8.19 -11.94
CA VAL A 6 -11.06 -9.55 -12.08
C VAL A 6 -10.03 -9.93 -11.00
N GLY A 7 -9.49 -8.96 -10.26
CA GLY A 7 -8.49 -9.21 -9.21
C GLY A 7 -7.83 -7.93 -8.69
N PHE A 8 -6.85 -8.10 -7.80
CA PHE A 8 -6.09 -6.99 -7.20
C PHE A 8 -4.58 -7.20 -7.37
N SER A 9 -3.85 -6.14 -7.66
CA SER A 9 -2.40 -6.10 -7.47
C SER A 9 -2.12 -5.57 -6.06
N VAL A 10 -1.30 -6.31 -5.30
CA VAL A 10 -0.97 -5.98 -3.91
C VAL A 10 0.54 -5.93 -3.75
N CYS A 11 1.03 -4.88 -3.10
CA CYS A 11 2.41 -4.73 -2.69
C CYS A 11 2.45 -4.30 -1.23
N TRP A 12 3.41 -4.81 -0.48
CA TRP A 12 3.65 -4.46 0.91
C TRP A 12 5.15 -4.36 1.18
N ALA A 13 5.52 -3.47 2.09
CA ALA A 13 6.88 -3.29 2.56
C ALA A 13 6.90 -3.02 4.06
N HIS A 14 8.06 -3.28 4.68
CA HIS A 14 8.36 -2.77 6.00
C HIS A 14 8.85 -1.33 5.89
N HIS A 15 8.30 -0.44 6.70
CA HIS A 15 8.78 0.94 6.84
C HIS A 15 9.69 1.05 8.05
N THR A 16 10.78 1.80 7.92
CA THR A 16 11.79 1.93 8.99
C THR A 16 11.24 2.48 10.29
N ASP A 17 10.22 3.33 10.24
CA ASP A 17 9.61 3.95 11.42
C ASP A 17 8.18 4.41 11.11
N ILE A 18 7.26 4.12 12.03
CA ILE A 18 5.84 4.54 12.00
C ILE A 18 5.40 5.20 13.32
N GLY A 19 6.36 5.66 14.14
CA GLY A 19 6.04 6.45 15.34
C GLY A 19 5.77 5.64 16.60
N GLY A 20 6.23 4.38 16.64
CA GLY A 20 6.16 3.56 17.85
C GLY A 20 7.02 4.09 19.00
N LEU A 21 6.92 3.43 20.16
CA LEU A 21 7.56 3.79 21.42
C LEU A 21 9.07 4.05 21.29
N ALA A 22 9.77 3.26 20.48
CA ALA A 22 11.17 3.45 20.14
C ALA A 22 11.34 3.77 18.65
N ALA A 23 12.47 4.41 18.30
CA ALA A 23 12.86 4.57 16.91
C ALA A 23 13.11 3.21 16.27
N GLY A 24 12.53 2.98 15.09
CA GLY A 24 12.64 1.72 14.36
C GLY A 24 11.31 1.02 14.14
N THR A 25 11.38 -0.24 13.69
CA THR A 25 10.22 -1.06 13.31
C THR A 25 9.59 -1.82 14.47
N LEU A 26 10.34 -2.05 15.55
CA LEU A 26 9.95 -2.93 16.66
C LEU A 26 10.27 -2.26 17.98
N SER A 27 9.27 -2.19 18.85
CA SER A 27 9.40 -1.67 20.21
C SER A 27 9.29 -2.83 21.21
N PRO A 28 10.41 -3.41 21.71
CA PRO A 28 10.37 -4.57 22.58
C PRO A 28 9.73 -4.31 23.95
N LEU A 29 9.54 -3.03 24.30
CA LEU A 29 8.88 -2.59 25.53
C LEU A 29 7.40 -2.23 25.30
N ALA A 30 6.86 -2.42 24.09
CA ALA A 30 5.45 -2.18 23.83
C ALA A 30 4.59 -3.20 24.60
N THR A 31 3.80 -2.70 25.54
CA THR A 31 2.84 -3.50 26.33
C THR A 31 1.42 -3.46 25.76
N GLU A 32 1.15 -2.54 24.86
CA GLU A 32 -0.15 -2.36 24.22
C GLU A 32 0.03 -1.84 22.80
N VAL A 33 -1.00 -2.05 21.96
CA VAL A 33 -0.97 -1.74 20.53
C VAL A 33 -0.75 -0.24 20.25
N PHE A 34 -1.14 0.65 21.16
CA PHE A 34 -0.95 2.10 21.02
C PHE A 34 0.52 2.52 21.13
N HIS A 35 1.40 1.63 21.62
CA HIS A 35 2.85 1.83 21.63
C HIS A 35 3.52 1.43 20.30
N GLU A 36 2.79 0.86 19.35
CA GLU A 36 3.37 0.39 18.08
C GLU A 36 3.35 1.45 16.96
N GLY A 37 2.81 2.63 17.23
CA GLY A 37 2.81 3.76 16.30
C GLY A 37 1.48 3.93 15.58
N LEU A 38 1.53 4.32 14.31
CA LEU A 38 0.34 4.64 13.51
C LEU A 38 -0.57 3.41 13.32
N LEU A 39 -1.75 3.44 13.94
CA LEU A 39 -2.82 2.47 13.72
C LEU A 39 -3.78 2.98 12.64
N LEU A 40 -3.53 2.59 11.40
CA LEU A 40 -4.34 3.01 10.25
C LEU A 40 -5.29 1.90 9.80
N PRO A 41 -6.62 2.10 9.83
CA PRO A 41 -7.54 1.15 9.22
C PRO A 41 -7.40 1.14 7.68
N PRO A 42 -7.99 0.18 6.96
CA PRO A 42 -8.05 0.23 5.50
C PRO A 42 -8.73 1.52 5.03
N VAL A 43 -7.95 2.44 4.48
CA VAL A 43 -8.40 3.73 3.96
C VAL A 43 -7.87 3.93 2.55
N ARG A 44 -8.65 4.59 1.70
CA ARG A 44 -8.23 4.82 0.32
C ARG A 44 -7.33 6.04 0.21
N LEU A 45 -6.04 5.82 0.01
CA LEU A 45 -5.02 6.86 -0.14
C LEU A 45 -5.05 7.57 -1.50
N CYS A 46 -5.49 6.88 -2.57
CA CYS A 46 -5.43 7.40 -3.93
C CYS A 46 -6.75 7.11 -4.67
N ARG A 47 -7.28 8.09 -5.39
CA ARG A 47 -8.44 7.94 -6.29
C ARG A 47 -8.07 8.44 -7.67
N ALA A 48 -8.26 7.61 -8.70
CA ALA A 48 -8.01 7.99 -10.09
C ALA A 48 -6.63 8.67 -10.24
N GLU A 49 -5.60 8.05 -9.66
CA GLU A 49 -4.21 8.52 -9.68
C GLU A 49 -3.92 9.81 -8.88
N VAL A 50 -4.92 10.38 -8.21
CA VAL A 50 -4.78 11.53 -7.31
C VAL A 50 -4.64 11.05 -5.87
N VAL A 51 -3.51 11.37 -5.26
CA VAL A 51 -3.22 11.07 -3.85
C VAL A 51 -3.95 12.05 -2.94
N ASP A 52 -4.47 11.56 -1.82
CA ASP A 52 -4.96 12.41 -0.74
C ASP A 52 -3.76 12.91 0.08
N ASP A 53 -3.35 14.15 -0.19
CA ASP A 53 -2.23 14.80 0.50
C ASP A 53 -2.48 14.97 2.01
N GLY A 54 -3.75 15.08 2.43
CA GLY A 54 -4.12 15.18 3.84
C GLY A 54 -3.82 13.88 4.58
N LEU A 55 -4.28 12.76 4.02
CA LEU A 55 -4.01 11.43 4.56
C LEU A 55 -2.53 11.06 4.46
N MET A 56 -1.86 11.39 3.34
CA MET A 56 -0.42 11.19 3.20
C MET A 56 0.31 11.93 4.32
N ARG A 57 -0.04 13.19 4.60
CA ARG A 57 0.58 13.96 5.69
C ARG A 57 0.33 13.36 7.07
N VAL A 58 -0.86 12.78 7.33
CA VAL A 58 -1.11 12.04 8.57
C VAL A 58 -0.13 10.87 8.71
N ILE A 59 0.09 10.11 7.64
CA ILE A 59 1.03 8.98 7.64
C ILE A 59 2.47 9.47 7.91
N LEU A 60 2.93 10.46 7.13
CA LEU A 60 4.29 10.97 7.21
C LEU A 60 4.62 11.64 8.57
N ASN A 61 3.65 12.35 9.17
CA ASN A 61 3.83 13.00 10.47
C ASN A 61 4.06 12.02 11.63
N ASN A 62 3.74 10.74 11.45
CA ASN A 62 3.99 9.71 12.45
C ASN A 62 5.36 9.06 12.28
N SER A 63 6.20 9.49 11.33
CA SER A 63 7.53 8.91 11.16
C SER A 63 8.64 9.85 11.57
N ARG A 64 9.69 9.30 12.18
CA ARG A 64 10.97 9.97 12.39
C ARG A 64 11.77 10.14 11.08
N PHE A 65 11.38 9.43 10.02
CA PHE A 65 12.02 9.47 8.70
C PHE A 65 10.99 9.73 7.57
N PRO A 66 10.32 10.89 7.56
CA PRO A 66 9.20 11.16 6.66
C PRO A 66 9.58 11.13 5.18
N ASP A 67 10.78 11.58 4.80
CA ASP A 67 11.21 11.58 3.40
C ASP A 67 11.43 10.17 2.86
N THR A 68 12.04 9.29 3.67
CA THR A 68 12.19 7.86 3.33
C THR A 68 10.84 7.19 3.21
N LEU A 69 9.95 7.39 4.20
CA LEU A 69 8.59 6.84 4.17
C LEU A 69 7.82 7.33 2.95
N HIS A 70 7.93 8.61 2.59
CA HIS A 70 7.28 9.14 1.38
C HIS A 70 7.81 8.47 0.11
N GLY A 71 9.13 8.23 0.03
CA GLY A 71 9.74 7.44 -1.05
C GLY A 71 9.16 6.03 -1.14
N ASP A 72 9.08 5.32 -0.02
CA ASP A 72 8.53 3.96 0.06
C ASP A 72 7.06 3.93 -0.39
N MET A 73 6.24 4.87 0.10
CA MET A 73 4.82 4.95 -0.27
C MET A 73 4.64 5.16 -1.78
N ARG A 74 5.49 6.00 -2.40
CA ARG A 74 5.50 6.18 -3.86
C ARG A 74 5.91 4.91 -4.59
N ALA A 75 6.92 4.19 -4.07
CA ALA A 75 7.37 2.93 -4.65
C ALA A 75 6.28 1.83 -4.58
N LEU A 76 5.59 1.72 -3.45
CA LEU A 76 4.45 0.79 -3.29
C LEU A 76 3.33 1.10 -4.28
N MET A 77 2.93 2.36 -4.41
CA MET A 77 1.91 2.77 -5.40
C MET A 77 2.35 2.47 -6.84
N ALA A 78 3.61 2.76 -7.18
CA ALA A 78 4.15 2.46 -8.51
C ALA A 78 4.18 0.95 -8.79
N SER A 79 4.52 0.13 -7.80
CA SER A 79 4.52 -1.34 -7.89
C SER A 79 3.11 -1.87 -8.18
N CYS A 80 2.10 -1.43 -7.42
CA CYS A 80 0.71 -1.83 -7.66
C CYS A 80 0.20 -1.40 -9.04
N ARG A 81 0.59 -0.20 -9.53
CA ARG A 81 0.23 0.26 -10.88
C ARG A 81 0.85 -0.60 -11.97
N LEU A 82 2.13 -0.96 -11.82
CA LEU A 82 2.78 -1.87 -12.76
C LEU A 82 2.11 -3.24 -12.75
N GLY A 83 1.82 -3.79 -11.57
CA GLY A 83 1.12 -5.06 -11.45
C GLY A 83 -0.27 -5.01 -12.08
N GLN A 84 -1.03 -3.94 -11.87
CA GLN A 84 -2.32 -3.71 -12.55
C GLN A 84 -2.15 -3.73 -14.07
N ALA A 85 -1.19 -2.97 -14.63
CA ALA A 85 -0.97 -2.92 -16.07
C ALA A 85 -0.62 -4.31 -16.65
N ARG A 86 0.24 -5.08 -15.98
CA ARG A 86 0.59 -6.45 -16.40
C ARG A 86 -0.57 -7.43 -16.31
N LEU A 87 -1.39 -7.33 -15.26
CA LEU A 87 -2.60 -8.14 -15.16
C LEU A 87 -3.61 -7.79 -16.27
N SER A 88 -3.76 -6.50 -16.60
CA SER A 88 -4.59 -6.07 -17.72
C SER A 88 -4.10 -6.61 -19.06
N GLU A 89 -2.79 -6.66 -19.30
CA GLU A 89 -2.20 -7.30 -20.48
C GLU A 89 -2.54 -8.80 -20.54
N ILE A 90 -2.36 -9.53 -19.45
CA ILE A 90 -2.69 -10.97 -19.37
C ILE A 90 -4.18 -11.21 -19.66
N VAL A 91 -5.06 -10.44 -19.04
CA VAL A 91 -6.51 -10.58 -19.23
C VAL A 91 -6.93 -10.22 -20.65
N LYS A 92 -6.26 -9.24 -21.27
CA LYS A 92 -6.48 -8.89 -22.68
C LYS A 92 -6.08 -10.03 -23.62
N ASP A 93 -4.98 -10.73 -23.34
CA ASP A 93 -4.45 -11.77 -24.22
C ASP A 93 -5.17 -13.12 -24.07
N PHE A 94 -5.56 -13.49 -22.84
CA PHE A 94 -6.15 -14.80 -22.54
C PHE A 94 -7.65 -14.78 -22.20
N GLY A 95 -8.23 -13.59 -21.97
CA GLY A 95 -9.61 -13.45 -21.53
C GLY A 95 -9.80 -13.63 -20.02
N SER A 96 -10.82 -12.98 -19.47
CA SER A 96 -11.10 -12.97 -18.02
C SER A 96 -11.53 -14.33 -17.47
N GLU A 97 -12.19 -15.17 -18.26
CA GLU A 97 -12.64 -16.51 -17.83
C GLU A 97 -11.47 -17.48 -17.60
N VAL A 98 -10.49 -17.46 -18.51
CA VAL A 98 -9.26 -18.27 -18.39
C VAL A 98 -8.46 -17.80 -17.18
N TYR A 99 -8.29 -16.47 -17.03
CA TYR A 99 -7.62 -15.89 -15.87
C TYR A 99 -8.28 -16.32 -14.55
N ALA A 100 -9.61 -16.19 -14.45
CA ALA A 100 -10.35 -16.57 -13.25
C ALA A 100 -10.21 -18.06 -12.92
N THR A 101 -10.19 -18.93 -13.93
CA THR A 101 -10.01 -20.38 -13.75
C THR A 101 -8.62 -20.73 -13.19
N VAL A 102 -7.57 -20.01 -13.59
CA VAL A 102 -6.20 -20.25 -13.12
C VAL A 102 -5.96 -19.71 -11.71
N CYS A 103 -6.67 -18.63 -11.32
CA CYS A 103 -6.52 -18.00 -10.02
C CYS A 103 -7.45 -18.55 -8.92
N ALA A 104 -8.42 -19.40 -9.27
CA ALA A 104 -9.34 -20.06 -8.33
C ALA A 104 -8.67 -21.24 -7.61
#